data_AF-A0A959CFZ6-F1
#
_entry.id   AF-A0A959CFZ6-F1
#
_cell.length_a   1.000
_cell.length_b   1.000
_cell.length_c   1.000
_cell.angle_alpha   90.00
_cell.angle_beta   90.00
_cell.angle_gamma   90.00
#
_symmetry.space_group_name_H-M   'P 1'
#
loop_
_entity.id
_entity.type
_entity.pdbx_description
1 polymer ?
#
loop_
_entity_poly.entity_id
_entity_poly.type
_entity_poly.pdbx_seq_one_letter_code
_entity_poly.pdbx_strand_id
1 'polypeptide(L)'
;WAMLAATLIWPQYGMAFIWMSLFFIMDPVNYWLGRPSLLRRTAEGDWRLVFALWLGGLACGFFWELWNYYSSPKWLYQVPYVDFWYVFEMPLLGYLGYLPFALELYAMYAFFERWLPGEGQ
;
A
#
# COMPACT_ATOMS: atom_id res chain seq x y z
N TRP A 1 -0.48 13.77 -6.83
CA TRP A 1 0.50 14.88 -6.66
C TRP A 1 0.29 15.70 -5.40
N ALA A 2 -0.90 16.29 -5.17
CA ALA A 2 -1.17 17.10 -3.97
C ALA A 2 -0.91 16.34 -2.65
N MET A 3 -1.31 15.06 -2.57
CA MET A 3 -1.08 14.20 -1.40
C MET A 3 0.41 14.03 -1.09
N LEU A 4 1.23 13.74 -2.11
CA LEU A 4 2.69 13.62 -1.97
C LEU A 4 3.31 14.95 -1.54
N ALA A 5 2.89 16.07 -2.15
CA ALA A 5 3.37 17.38 -1.76
C ALA A 5 3.01 17.71 -0.30
N ALA A 6 1.79 17.37 0.14
CA ALA A 6 1.37 17.54 1.53
C ALA A 6 2.22 16.71 2.50
N THR A 7 2.58 15.47 2.15
CA THR A 7 3.50 14.64 2.94
C THR A 7 4.89 15.28 3.06
N LEU A 8 5.40 15.88 1.98
CA LEU A 8 6.73 16.52 1.99
C LEU A 8 6.77 17.86 2.72
N ILE A 9 5.69 18.65 2.65
CA ILE A 9 5.62 19.99 3.28
C ILE A 9 5.21 19.90 4.76
N TRP A 10 4.28 19.00 5.12
CA TRP A 10 3.79 18.80 6.48
C TRP A 10 3.83 17.33 6.89
N PRO A 11 5.02 16.76 7.14
CA PRO A 11 5.17 15.33 7.41
C PRO A 11 4.38 14.85 8.63
N GLN A 12 4.21 15.67 9.66
CA GLN A 12 3.44 15.32 10.85
C GLN A 12 1.95 15.05 10.61
N TYR A 13 1.37 15.59 9.53
CA TYR A 13 -0.05 15.44 9.18
C TYR A 13 -0.23 14.64 7.87
N GLY A 14 0.74 14.73 6.96
CA GLY A 14 0.71 14.05 5.67
C GLY A 14 1.23 12.61 5.70
N MET A 15 1.59 12.08 6.88
CA MET A 15 2.06 10.69 7.01
C MET A 15 1.06 9.68 6.46
N ALA A 16 -0.24 9.84 6.73
CA ALA A 16 -1.25 8.93 6.21
C ALA A 16 -1.38 8.99 4.68
N PHE A 17 -1.06 10.15 4.08
CA PHE A 17 -1.19 10.34 2.63
C PHE A 17 -0.11 9.62 1.83
N ILE A 18 1.04 9.30 2.43
CA ILE A 18 2.12 8.63 1.69
C ILE A 18 1.62 7.32 1.08
N TRP A 19 0.84 6.54 1.86
CA TRP A 19 0.32 5.20 1.53
C TRP A 19 -0.72 5.16 0.42
N MET A 20 -1.19 6.32 -0.05
CA MET A 20 -2.12 6.44 -1.16
C MET A 20 -1.55 7.31 -2.29
N SER A 21 -0.47 8.03 -2.01
CA SER A 21 -0.01 9.11 -2.86
C SER A 21 0.49 8.59 -4.21
N LEU A 22 1.22 7.47 -4.21
CA LEU A 22 1.74 6.91 -5.46
C LEU A 22 0.65 6.16 -6.19
N PHE A 23 -0.31 5.53 -5.51
CA PHE A 23 -1.48 4.95 -6.17
C PHE A 23 -2.21 5.99 -7.04
N PHE A 24 -2.55 7.16 -6.47
CA PHE A 24 -3.24 8.24 -7.18
C PHE A 24 -2.37 8.98 -8.21
N ILE A 25 -1.07 8.68 -8.28
CA ILE A 25 -0.18 9.21 -9.33
C ILE A 25 0.00 8.17 -10.43
N MET A 26 0.36 6.94 -10.06
CA MET A 26 0.79 5.91 -10.98
C MET A 26 -0.36 5.14 -11.62
N ASP A 27 -1.45 4.84 -10.90
CA ASP A 27 -2.55 4.09 -11.51
C ASP A 27 -3.27 4.88 -12.63
N PRO A 28 -3.55 6.20 -12.48
CA PRO A 28 -4.06 7.01 -13.59
C PRO A 28 -3.07 7.10 -14.77
N VAL A 29 -1.76 7.17 -14.50
CA VAL A 29 -0.74 7.17 -15.54
C VAL A 29 -0.73 5.83 -16.28
N ASN A 30 -0.80 4.71 -15.57
CA ASN A 30 -0.94 3.38 -16.17
C ASN A 30 -2.21 3.27 -17.02
N TYR A 31 -3.33 3.80 -16.51
CA TYR A 31 -4.59 3.86 -17.24
C TYR A 31 -4.44 4.61 -18.57
N TRP A 32 -3.80 5.78 -18.58
CA TRP A 32 -3.57 6.57 -19.79
C TRP A 32 -2.59 5.91 -20.76
N LEU A 33 -1.59 5.21 -20.23
CA LEU A 33 -0.60 4.47 -21.03
C LEU A 33 -1.11 3.12 -21.55
N GLY A 34 -2.38 2.77 -21.28
CA GLY A 34 -2.95 1.50 -21.72
C GLY A 34 -2.43 0.27 -20.96
N ARG A 35 -1.75 0.46 -19.83
CA ARG A 35 -1.14 -0.57 -19.00
C ARG A 35 -2.15 -1.17 -18.01
N PRO A 36 -1.81 -2.29 -17.33
CA PRO A 36 -2.64 -2.78 -16.24
C PRO A 36 -2.90 -1.68 -15.20
N SER A 37 -4.17 -1.46 -14.87
CA SER A 37 -4.62 -0.41 -13.95
C SER A 37 -5.82 -0.91 -13.16
N LEU A 38 -5.81 -0.65 -11.85
CA LEU A 38 -6.91 -0.97 -10.95
C LEU A 38 -8.13 -0.10 -11.24
N LEU A 39 -7.94 1.18 -11.59
CA LEU A 39 -9.03 2.07 -11.99
C LEU A 39 -9.78 1.53 -13.21
N ARG A 40 -9.08 0.92 -14.18
CA ARG A 40 -9.74 0.31 -15.34
C ARG A 40 -10.61 -0.87 -14.94
N ARG A 41 -10.05 -1.82 -14.18
CA ARG A 41 -10.77 -3.04 -13.76
C ARG A 41 -11.98 -2.70 -12.91
N THR A 42 -11.83 -1.75 -11.99
CA THR A 42 -12.93 -1.32 -11.10
C THR A 42 -14.02 -0.56 -11.86
N ALA A 43 -13.67 0.23 -12.88
CA ALA A 43 -14.64 0.86 -13.78
C ALA A 43 -15.45 -0.16 -14.61
N GLU A 44 -14.85 -1.30 -14.94
CA GLU A 44 -15.51 -2.44 -15.60
C GLU A 44 -16.31 -3.32 -14.61
N GLY A 45 -16.29 -2.99 -13.32
CA GLY A 45 -16.99 -3.74 -12.26
C GLY A 45 -16.22 -4.95 -11.73
N ASP A 46 -14.97 -5.18 -12.16
CA ASP A 46 -14.13 -6.26 -11.66
C ASP A 46 -13.28 -5.82 -10.47
N TRP A 47 -13.82 -6.07 -9.28
CA TRP A 47 -13.18 -5.81 -7.99
C TRP A 47 -12.35 -6.98 -7.44
N ARG A 48 -12.28 -8.10 -8.16
CA ARG A 48 -11.64 -9.33 -7.65
C ARG A 48 -10.17 -9.11 -7.31
N LEU A 49 -9.47 -8.38 -8.17
CA LEU A 49 -8.05 -8.06 -7.96
C LEU A 49 -7.85 -7.14 -6.76
N VAL A 50 -8.73 -6.15 -6.56
CA VAL A 50 -8.66 -5.25 -5.39
C VAL A 50 -8.82 -6.05 -4.10
N PHE A 51 -9.82 -6.93 -4.02
CA PHE A 51 -10.02 -7.78 -2.85
C PHE A 51 -8.86 -8.77 -2.64
N ALA A 52 -8.33 -9.36 -3.72
CA ALA A 52 -7.16 -10.23 -3.64
C ALA A 52 -5.94 -9.50 -3.09
N LEU A 53 -5.68 -8.26 -3.55
CA LEU A 53 -4.59 -7.42 -3.05
C LEU A 53 -4.79 -7.03 -1.59
N TRP A 54 -6.02 -6.67 -1.18
CA TRP A 54 -6.31 -6.34 0.21
C TRP A 54 -6.14 -7.54 1.14
N LEU A 55 -6.68 -8.71 0.77
CA LEU A 55 -6.53 -9.93 1.56
C LEU A 55 -5.07 -10.36 1.62
N GLY A 56 -4.35 -10.30 0.50
CA GLY A 56 -2.91 -10.59 0.45
C GLY A 56 -2.09 -9.62 1.29
N GLY A 57 -2.39 -8.32 1.20
CA GLY A 57 -1.73 -7.26 1.98
C GLY A 57 -1.97 -7.42 3.48
N LEU A 58 -3.21 -7.68 3.90
CA LEU A 58 -3.55 -7.96 5.30
C LEU A 58 -2.90 -9.24 5.81
N ALA A 59 -2.90 -10.32 5.01
CA ALA A 59 -2.24 -11.56 5.39
C ALA A 59 -0.72 -11.34 5.55
N CYS A 60 -0.09 -10.62 4.61
CA CYS A 60 1.31 -10.26 4.69
C CYS A 60 1.61 -9.41 5.95
N GLY A 61 0.80 -8.39 6.21
CA GLY A 61 0.90 -7.56 7.42
C GLY A 61 0.73 -8.37 8.70
N PHE A 62 -0.22 -9.28 8.74
CA PHE A 62 -0.43 -10.17 9.89
C PHE A 62 0.80 -11.05 10.16
N PHE A 63 1.35 -11.71 9.14
CA PHE A 63 2.53 -12.56 9.31
C PHE A 63 3.78 -11.74 9.64
N TRP A 64 3.92 -10.56 9.05
CA TRP A 64 4.98 -9.61 9.39
C TRP A 64 4.95 -9.28 10.89
N GLU A 65 3.80 -8.86 11.41
CA GLU A 65 3.65 -8.51 12.82
C GLU A 65 3.80 -9.71 13.76
N LEU A 66 3.31 -10.89 13.34
CA LEU A 66 3.52 -12.14 14.07
C LEU A 66 5.02 -12.43 14.23
N TRP A 67 5.80 -12.37 13.15
CA TRP A 67 7.25 -12.63 13.21
C TRP A 67 8.01 -11.55 13.95
N ASN A 68 7.63 -10.28 13.76
CA ASN A 68 8.20 -9.14 14.46
C ASN A 68 8.03 -9.26 15.99
N TYR A 69 6.88 -9.75 16.44
CA TYR A 69 6.63 -9.96 17.87
C TYR A 69 7.61 -10.94 18.53
N TYR A 70 8.03 -11.97 17.80
CA TYR A 70 8.96 -12.99 18.28
C TYR A 70 10.43 -12.71 17.95
N SER A 71 10.75 -11.60 17.26
CA SER A 71 12.12 -11.30 16.85
C SER A 71 12.91 -10.51 17.90
N SER A 72 14.24 -10.66 17.86
CA SER A 72 15.18 -9.81 18.60
C SER A 72 16.35 -9.47 17.68
N PRO A 73 16.45 -8.23 17.15
CA PRO A 73 15.65 -7.04 17.46
C PRO A 73 14.23 -7.08 16.87
N LYS A 74 13.34 -6.23 17.37
CA LYS A 74 11.98 -6.04 16.87
C LYS A 74 11.69 -4.58 16.54
N TRP A 75 10.75 -4.38 15.62
CA TRP A 75 10.20 -3.09 15.25
C TRP A 75 9.11 -2.69 16.24
N LEU A 76 9.28 -1.52 16.85
CA LEU A 76 8.29 -0.87 17.69
C LEU A 76 7.70 0.28 16.90
N TYR A 77 6.38 0.31 16.78
CA TYR A 77 5.67 1.33 16.02
C TYR A 77 5.12 2.40 16.96
N GLN A 78 5.37 3.66 16.63
CA GLN A 78 4.68 4.79 17.24
C GLN A 78 3.80 5.42 16.16
N VAL A 79 2.49 5.13 16.23
CA VAL A 79 1.53 5.68 15.27
C VAL A 79 0.79 6.83 15.95
N PRO A 80 1.04 8.09 15.55
CA PRO A 80 0.40 9.23 16.18
C PRO A 80 -1.12 9.11 16.16
N TYR A 81 -1.78 9.51 17.26
CA TYR A 81 -3.24 9.61 17.41
C TYR A 81 -4.03 8.29 17.46
N VAL A 82 -3.43 7.14 17.11
CA VAL A 82 -4.14 5.84 17.04
C VAL A 82 -3.43 4.73 17.83
N ASP A 83 -2.75 5.12 18.89
CA ASP A 83 -1.87 4.27 19.71
C ASP A 83 -2.64 3.37 20.71
N PHE A 84 -3.65 2.65 20.22
CA PHE A 84 -4.52 1.81 21.05
C PHE A 84 -4.97 0.53 20.31
N TRP A 85 -5.51 -0.43 21.07
CA TRP A 85 -5.95 -1.75 20.57
C TRP A 85 -4.89 -2.48 19.73
N TYR A 86 -3.79 -2.81 20.37
CA TYR A 86 -2.68 -3.49 19.72
C TYR A 86 -2.99 -4.94 19.37
N VAL A 87 -2.59 -5.32 18.15
CA VAL A 87 -2.46 -6.71 17.73
C VAL A 87 -0.98 -6.91 17.41
N PHE A 88 -0.28 -7.66 18.26
CA PHE A 88 1.18 -7.68 18.33
C PHE A 88 1.75 -6.30 18.67
N GLU A 89 2.75 -5.80 17.93
CA GLU A 89 3.41 -4.50 18.17
C GLU A 89 2.73 -3.35 17.39
N MET A 90 1.71 -3.64 16.58
CA MET A 90 1.01 -2.64 15.75
C MET A 90 -0.41 -2.36 16.29
N PRO A 91 -0.81 -1.07 16.39
CA PRO A 91 -2.20 -0.72 16.65
C PRO A 91 -3.14 -1.25 15.56
N LEU A 92 -4.37 -1.64 15.92
CA LEU A 92 -5.33 -2.19 14.97
C LEU A 92 -5.57 -1.28 13.75
N LEU A 93 -5.63 0.03 13.98
CA LEU A 93 -5.79 1.02 12.89
C LEU A 93 -4.56 1.11 11.98
N GLY A 94 -3.39 0.72 12.46
CA GLY A 94 -2.18 0.60 11.65
C GLY A 94 -2.34 -0.42 10.52
N TYR A 95 -3.06 -1.52 10.77
CA TYR A 95 -3.29 -2.55 9.74
C TYR A 95 -4.12 -2.04 8.55
N LEU A 96 -4.91 -0.97 8.74
CA LEU A 96 -5.63 -0.35 7.63
C LEU A 96 -4.68 0.25 6.60
N GLY A 97 -3.43 0.55 6.96
CA GLY A 97 -2.39 1.01 6.04
C GLY A 97 -2.00 -0.03 4.98
N TYR A 98 -2.11 -1.34 5.29
CA TYR A 98 -1.81 -2.40 4.32
C TYR A 98 -2.79 -2.41 3.13
N LEU A 99 -4.02 -1.91 3.32
CA LEU A 99 -5.05 -1.87 2.28
C LEU A 99 -4.66 -0.92 1.12
N PRO A 100 -4.46 0.40 1.33
CA PRO A 100 -4.03 1.29 0.27
C PRO A 100 -2.60 0.98 -0.19
N PHE A 101 -1.72 0.52 0.71
CA PHE A 101 -0.35 0.15 0.36
C PHE A 101 -0.30 -1.00 -0.65
N ALA A 102 -1.15 -2.03 -0.52
CA ALA A 102 -1.22 -3.12 -1.49
C ALA A 102 -1.65 -2.64 -2.89
N LEU A 103 -2.56 -1.66 -2.97
CA LEU A 103 -2.97 -1.06 -4.24
C LEU A 103 -1.84 -0.22 -4.85
N GLU A 104 -1.12 0.51 -4.00
CA GLU A 104 0.03 1.31 -4.38
C GLU A 104 1.15 0.45 -4.97
N LEU A 105 1.49 -0.66 -4.31
CA LEU A 105 2.48 -1.62 -4.81
C LEU A 105 2.10 -2.20 -6.17
N TYR A 106 0.82 -2.53 -6.38
CA TYR A 106 0.36 -3.00 -7.69
C TYR A 106 0.50 -1.93 -8.77
N ALA A 107 0.08 -0.69 -8.48
CA ALA A 107 0.21 0.42 -9.42
C ALA A 107 1.68 0.70 -9.77
N MET A 108 2.57 0.64 -8.78
CA MET A 108 4.02 0.73 -8.98
C MET A 108 4.55 -0.42 -9.84
N TYR A 109 4.15 -1.67 -9.53
CA TYR A 109 4.56 -2.84 -10.30
C TYR A 109 4.13 -2.72 -11.76
N ALA A 110 2.85 -2.44 -12.03
CA ALA A 110 2.34 -2.26 -13.39
C ALA A 110 2.99 -1.07 -14.13
N PHE A 111 3.40 -0.05 -13.39
CA PHE A 111 4.20 1.03 -13.96
C PHE A 111 5.58 0.51 -14.36
N PHE A 112 6.30 -0.14 -13.44
CA PHE A 112 7.69 -0.55 -13.63
C PHE A 112 7.90 -1.83 -14.44
N GLU A 113 6.86 -2.63 -14.66
CA GLU A 113 6.90 -3.95 -15.31
C GLU A 113 7.73 -3.96 -16.59
N ARG A 114 7.61 -2.91 -17.43
CA ARG A 114 8.34 -2.80 -18.70
C ARG A 114 9.86 -2.68 -18.56
N TRP A 115 10.35 -2.24 -17.40
CA TRP A 115 11.79 -2.10 -17.12
C TRP A 115 12.34 -3.24 -16.27
N LEU A 116 11.47 -4.13 -15.77
CA LEU A 116 11.94 -5.37 -15.16
C LEU A 116 12.53 -6.25 -16.28
N PRO A 117 13.66 -6.93 -16.02
CA PRO A 117 14.15 -7.94 -16.94
C PRO A 117 13.00 -8.90 -17.21
N GLY A 118 12.57 -9.02 -18.47
CA GLY A 118 11.51 -9.95 -18.81
C GLY A 118 11.94 -11.33 -18.34
N GLU A 119 11.14 -11.95 -17.46
CA GLU A 119 11.17 -13.40 -17.36
C GLU A 119 10.80 -13.87 -18.76
N GLY A 120 11.80 -14.40 -19.48
CA GLY A 120 11.63 -14.87 -20.85
C GLY A 120 10.42 -15.80 -20.90
N GLN A 121 9.44 -15.42 -21.72
CA GLN A 121 8.44 -16.36 -22.22
C GLN A 121 9.12 -17.36 -23.15
#